data_AF-A0A0W8GAD6-F1
#
_entry.id   AF-A0A0W8GAD6-F1
#
_cell.length_a   1.000
_cell.length_b   1.000
_cell.length_c   1.000
_cell.angle_alpha   90.00
_cell.angle_beta   90.00
_cell.angle_gamma   90.00
#
_symmetry.space_group_name_H-M   'P 1'
#
loop_
_entity.id
_entity.type
_entity.pdbx_description
1 polymer ?
#
loop_
_entity_poly.entity_id
_entity_poly.type
_entity_poly.pdbx_seq_one_letter_code
_entity_poly.pdbx_strand_id
1 'polypeptide(L)'
;MFVGRSEFPGKRGFFSGCLPPDELAATARDMVAAGGRPHFGWWVSALGLTSLWPDSAVRVAGCGAEDIGRTRRTQVLAALCREVELAVFGDGRWSELLPGQACRGPLDYYGALASVYAAAGINLNVTGLLLPGGLTQRHFDVWATGGFLLSDDNPGLGIFPRELVRETVFSRPDEAVARCRRFFSERTLRADLIHAWRAEIATRHTYDIRVADLLDHLARDRGHGTGP
;
A
#
# COMPACT_ATOMS: atom_id res chain seq x y z
N MET A 1 6.05 0.72 -12.83
CA MET A 1 5.14 1.88 -12.77
C MET A 1 4.59 2.03 -11.38
N PHE A 2 4.39 3.27 -10.91
CA PHE A 2 3.68 3.59 -9.68
C PHE A 2 2.52 4.54 -9.98
N VAL A 3 1.37 4.35 -9.32
CA VAL A 3 0.21 5.26 -9.40
C VAL A 3 -0.27 5.60 -7.99
N GLY A 4 -0.20 6.87 -7.63
CA GLY A 4 -0.65 7.34 -6.33
C GLY A 4 -0.25 8.78 -6.07
N ARG A 5 -0.97 9.43 -5.16
CA ARG A 5 -0.61 10.78 -4.73
C ARG A 5 0.60 10.76 -3.80
N SER A 6 1.37 11.84 -3.81
CA SER A 6 2.43 12.11 -2.85
C SER A 6 1.85 12.32 -1.44
N GLU A 7 0.66 12.93 -1.36
CA GLU A 7 -0.14 13.14 -0.15
C GLU A 7 -1.63 13.32 -0.49
N PHE A 8 -2.51 13.22 0.51
CA PHE A 8 -3.94 13.49 0.30
C PHE A 8 -4.25 15.00 0.23
N PRO A 9 -5.29 15.42 -0.53
CA PRO A 9 -5.67 16.83 -0.64
C PRO A 9 -6.03 17.46 0.71
N GLY A 10 -5.58 18.69 0.94
CA GLY A 10 -5.89 19.41 2.17
C GLY A 10 -5.09 18.96 3.40
N LYS A 11 -4.07 18.09 3.24
CA LYS A 11 -3.22 17.58 4.33
C LYS A 11 -2.75 18.67 5.30
N ARG A 12 -2.25 19.80 4.79
CA ARG A 12 -1.75 20.92 5.62
C ARG A 12 -2.82 21.48 6.55
N GLY A 13 -4.05 21.65 6.06
CA GLY A 13 -5.18 22.08 6.88
C GLY A 13 -5.61 20.98 7.86
N PHE A 14 -5.72 19.75 7.38
CA PHE A 14 -6.13 18.59 8.17
C PHE A 14 -5.20 18.33 9.37
N PHE A 15 -3.89 18.54 9.22
CA PHE A 15 -2.89 18.40 10.28
C PHE A 15 -2.36 19.74 10.82
N SER A 16 -3.08 20.84 10.63
CA SER A 16 -2.69 22.12 11.20
C SER A 16 -2.52 22.00 12.73
N GLY A 17 -1.40 22.50 13.24
CA GLY A 17 -1.01 22.41 14.65
C GLY A 17 -0.53 21.03 15.12
N CYS A 18 -0.46 20.01 14.24
CA CYS A 18 0.09 18.71 14.60
C CYS A 18 1.60 18.71 14.39
N LEU A 19 2.34 18.48 15.48
CA LEU A 19 3.80 18.37 15.45
C LEU A 19 4.19 17.06 16.14
N PRO A 20 4.45 15.99 15.37
CA PRO A 20 4.98 14.75 15.94
C PRO A 20 6.31 15.01 16.65
N PRO A 21 6.54 14.45 17.86
CA PRO A 21 7.81 14.63 18.57
C PRO A 21 9.01 14.16 17.74
N ASP A 22 10.09 14.95 17.75
CA ASP A 22 11.27 14.69 16.91
C ASP A 22 11.93 13.33 17.19
N GLU A 23 11.99 12.92 18.46
CA GLU A 23 12.54 11.62 18.87
C GLU A 23 11.73 10.44 18.32
N LEU A 24 10.39 10.54 18.35
CA LEU A 24 9.51 9.53 17.78
C LEU A 24 9.59 9.54 16.25
N ALA A 25 9.71 10.72 15.63
CA ALA A 25 9.90 10.83 14.19
C ALA A 25 11.25 10.22 13.74
N ALA A 26 12.31 10.36 14.54
CA ALA A 26 13.59 9.70 14.31
C ALA A 26 13.46 8.17 14.43
N THR A 27 12.85 7.69 15.51
CA THR A 27 12.58 6.26 15.71
C THR A 27 11.77 5.67 14.56
N ALA A 28 10.76 6.38 14.07
CA ALA A 28 9.96 5.95 12.92
C ALA A 28 10.78 5.85 11.63
N ARG A 29 11.74 6.76 11.41
CA ARG A 29 12.68 6.68 10.28
C ARG A 29 13.58 5.45 10.37
N ASP A 30 14.11 5.16 11.54
CA ASP A 30 14.97 3.99 11.76
C ASP A 30 14.18 2.69 11.55
N MET A 31 12.93 2.64 12.04
CA MET A 31 12.03 1.51 11.80
C MET A 31 11.79 1.29 10.30
N VAL A 32 11.48 2.34 9.53
CA VAL A 32 11.29 2.21 8.08
C VAL A 32 12.57 1.73 7.38
N ALA A 33 13.73 2.24 7.77
CA ALA A 33 15.02 1.80 7.22
C ALA A 33 15.27 0.30 7.47
N ALA A 34 14.83 -0.22 8.62
CA ALA A 34 14.87 -1.64 8.96
C ALA A 34 13.74 -2.49 8.33
N GLY A 35 12.85 -1.90 7.52
CA GLY A 35 11.71 -2.59 6.91
C GLY A 35 10.45 -2.65 7.77
N GLY A 36 10.46 -1.96 8.93
CA GLY A 36 9.32 -1.80 9.79
C GLY A 36 8.25 -0.84 9.23
N ARG A 37 7.08 -0.89 9.85
CA ARG A 37 5.89 -0.11 9.47
C ARG A 37 5.38 0.67 10.68
N PRO A 38 5.94 1.86 11.01
CA PRO A 38 5.43 2.72 12.07
C PRO A 38 4.07 3.34 11.66
N HIS A 39 3.05 2.48 11.63
CA HIS A 39 1.68 2.81 11.25
C HIS A 39 0.97 3.57 12.36
N PHE A 40 -0.24 4.05 12.09
CA PHE A 40 -1.06 4.80 13.03
C PHE A 40 -1.12 4.18 14.44
N GLY A 41 -1.40 2.87 14.54
CA GLY A 41 -1.40 2.17 15.84
C GLY A 41 -0.07 2.18 16.61
N TRP A 42 1.07 2.19 15.91
CA TRP A 42 2.38 2.37 16.54
C TRP A 42 2.50 3.77 17.12
N TRP A 43 2.12 4.80 16.35
CA TRP A 43 2.15 6.18 16.82
C TRP A 43 1.22 6.44 18.01
N VAL A 44 0.01 5.86 18.00
CA VAL A 44 -0.92 5.90 19.14
C VAL A 44 -0.25 5.35 20.41
N SER A 45 0.40 4.19 20.28
CA SER A 45 1.09 3.53 21.40
C SER A 45 2.30 4.34 21.86
N ALA A 46 3.12 4.83 20.92
CA ALA A 46 4.34 5.59 21.21
C ALA A 46 4.05 6.96 21.85
N LEU A 47 2.91 7.57 21.54
CA LEU A 47 2.44 8.81 22.14
C LEU A 47 1.69 8.58 23.47
N GLY A 48 1.50 7.32 23.89
CA GLY A 48 0.78 7.00 25.13
C GLY A 48 -0.70 7.37 25.10
N LEU A 49 -1.33 7.39 23.92
CA LEU A 49 -2.73 7.78 23.77
C LEU A 49 -3.66 6.66 24.25
N THR A 50 -4.51 6.96 25.23
CA THR A 50 -5.48 6.00 25.79
C THR A 50 -6.89 6.17 25.25
N SER A 51 -7.18 7.30 24.59
CA SER A 51 -8.44 7.53 23.86
C SER A 51 -8.17 8.15 22.49
N LEU A 52 -8.96 7.73 21.50
CA LEU A 52 -8.90 8.26 20.12
C LEU A 52 -9.98 9.32 19.86
N TRP A 53 -10.89 9.52 20.81
CA TRP A 53 -11.98 10.49 20.73
C TRP A 53 -12.42 10.92 22.14
N PRO A 54 -12.81 12.19 22.38
CA PRO A 54 -12.78 13.33 21.46
C PRO A 54 -11.42 14.05 21.40
N ASP A 55 -10.37 13.46 21.97
CA ASP A 55 -9.05 14.09 22.05
C ASP A 55 -8.46 14.35 20.66
N SER A 56 -8.03 15.60 20.42
CA SER A 56 -7.37 16.01 19.18
C SER A 56 -5.93 15.52 19.06
N ALA A 57 -5.31 15.03 20.14
CA ALA A 57 -3.95 14.49 20.18
C ALA A 57 -3.78 13.30 19.22
N VAL A 58 -4.85 12.56 18.92
CA VAL A 58 -4.86 11.48 17.90
C VAL A 58 -4.44 11.96 16.51
N ARG A 59 -4.66 13.25 16.21
CA ARG A 59 -4.22 13.85 14.94
C ARG A 59 -2.71 13.91 14.83
N VAL A 60 -1.98 14.01 15.94
CA VAL A 60 -0.50 13.93 15.94
C VAL A 60 -0.04 12.54 15.52
N ALA A 61 -0.71 11.48 15.99
CA ALA A 61 -0.44 10.12 15.54
C ALA A 61 -0.71 9.93 14.03
N GLY A 62 -1.82 10.49 13.55
CA GLY A 62 -2.14 10.53 12.12
C GLY A 62 -1.09 11.30 11.31
N CYS A 63 -0.65 12.45 11.80
CA CYS A 63 0.35 13.29 11.15
C CYS A 63 1.67 12.54 11.01
N GLY A 64 2.15 11.94 12.11
CA GLY A 64 3.37 11.13 12.13
C GLY A 64 3.30 9.95 11.15
N ALA A 65 2.19 9.20 11.15
CA ALA A 65 1.98 8.07 10.25
C ALA A 65 1.95 8.49 8.78
N GLU A 66 1.29 9.61 8.44
CA GLU A 66 1.26 10.12 7.07
C GLU A 66 2.63 10.62 6.60
N ASP A 67 3.37 11.33 7.45
CA ASP A 67 4.70 11.86 7.11
C ASP A 67 5.73 10.74 6.90
N ILE A 68 5.74 9.75 7.79
CA ILE A 68 6.65 8.61 7.64
C ILE A 68 6.22 7.72 6.47
N GLY A 69 4.91 7.58 6.21
CA GLY A 69 4.39 6.87 5.05
C GLY A 69 4.82 7.51 3.72
N ARG A 70 4.78 8.84 3.63
CA ARG A 70 5.29 9.58 2.46
C ARG A 70 6.80 9.39 2.31
N THR A 71 7.56 9.50 3.40
CA THR A 71 9.02 9.27 3.41
C THR A 71 9.35 7.88 2.87
N ARG A 72 8.70 6.83 3.39
CA ARG A 72 8.89 5.45 2.93
C ARG A 72 8.61 5.30 1.43
N ARG A 73 7.50 5.86 0.95
CA ARG A 73 7.13 5.83 -0.47
C ARG A 73 8.19 6.51 -1.33
N THR A 74 8.63 7.70 -0.97
CA THR A 74 9.69 8.41 -1.70
C THR A 74 11.00 7.61 -1.72
N GLN A 75 11.40 7.00 -0.60
CA GLN A 75 12.63 6.19 -0.53
C GLN A 75 12.58 4.97 -1.46
N VAL A 76 11.45 4.24 -1.47
CA VAL A 76 11.26 3.09 -2.37
C VAL A 76 11.30 3.53 -3.83
N LEU A 77 10.57 4.59 -4.19
CA LEU A 77 10.54 5.09 -5.56
C LEU A 77 11.91 5.60 -6.01
N ALA A 78 12.60 6.37 -5.17
CA ALA A 78 13.94 6.88 -5.45
C ALA A 78 14.97 5.75 -5.61
N ALA A 79 14.86 4.67 -4.83
CA ALA A 79 15.71 3.49 -5.00
C ALA A 79 15.49 2.81 -6.34
N LEU A 80 14.23 2.62 -6.75
CA LEU A 80 13.88 2.00 -8.03
C LEU A 80 14.26 2.88 -9.24
N CYS A 81 14.07 4.19 -9.15
CA CYS A 81 14.42 5.15 -10.20
C CYS A 81 15.91 5.11 -10.61
N ARG A 82 16.81 4.64 -9.73
CA ARG A 82 18.24 4.48 -10.05
C ARG A 82 18.55 3.24 -10.87
N GLU A 83 17.60 2.30 -10.94
CA GLU A 83 17.84 0.93 -11.36
C GLU A 83 16.95 0.49 -12.53
N VAL A 84 15.78 1.10 -12.65
CA VAL A 84 14.80 0.79 -13.69
C VAL A 84 14.12 2.07 -14.18
N GLU A 85 13.63 2.04 -15.42
CA GLU A 85 12.76 3.10 -15.94
C GLU A 85 11.41 3.07 -15.20
N LEU A 86 11.23 3.97 -14.24
CA LEU A 86 10.04 4.04 -13.42
C LEU A 86 9.16 5.24 -13.82
N ALA A 87 8.03 4.94 -14.47
CA ALA A 87 6.95 5.91 -14.62
C ALA A 87 6.17 6.07 -13.30
N VAL A 88 6.05 7.30 -12.82
CA VAL A 88 5.32 7.68 -11.60
C VAL A 88 4.13 8.56 -12.01
N PHE A 89 2.91 8.12 -11.72
CA PHE A 89 1.68 8.87 -12.01
C PHE A 89 1.06 9.39 -10.70
N GLY A 90 0.76 10.69 -10.63
CA GLY A 90 0.19 11.30 -9.44
C GLY A 90 0.10 12.82 -9.53
N ASP A 91 0.09 13.48 -8.38
CA ASP A 91 0.13 14.93 -8.29
C ASP A 91 1.53 15.50 -8.58
N GLY A 92 1.59 16.81 -8.87
CA GLY A 92 2.80 17.49 -9.31
C GLY A 92 3.96 17.48 -8.31
N ARG A 93 3.72 17.22 -7.01
CA ARG A 93 4.80 17.19 -6.02
C ARG A 93 5.74 16.01 -6.19
N TRP A 94 5.37 15.00 -6.99
CA TRP A 94 6.31 13.94 -7.33
C TRP A 94 7.57 14.47 -8.01
N SER A 95 7.47 15.51 -8.84
CA SER A 95 8.63 16.13 -9.49
C SER A 95 9.58 16.81 -8.49
N GLU A 96 9.07 17.28 -7.36
CA GLU A 96 9.87 17.85 -6.27
C GLU A 96 10.53 16.74 -5.43
N LEU A 97 9.80 15.65 -5.16
CA LEU A 97 10.26 14.52 -4.34
C LEU A 97 11.22 13.59 -5.10
N LEU A 98 11.12 13.56 -6.44
CA LEU A 98 11.87 12.70 -7.34
C LEU A 98 12.42 13.54 -8.51
N PRO A 99 13.36 14.46 -8.26
CA PRO A 99 13.88 15.36 -9.30
C PRO A 99 14.53 14.57 -10.44
N GLY A 100 14.24 14.97 -11.67
CA GLY A 100 14.77 14.35 -12.89
C GLY A 100 14.10 13.03 -13.29
N GLN A 101 13.05 12.60 -12.60
CA GLN A 101 12.31 11.37 -12.91
C GLN A 101 11.08 11.62 -13.77
N ALA A 102 10.63 10.59 -14.50
CA ALA A 102 9.46 10.64 -15.37
C ALA A 102 8.14 10.67 -14.57
N CYS A 103 7.88 11.79 -13.91
CA CYS A 103 6.64 12.06 -13.19
C CYS A 103 5.55 12.57 -14.14
N ARG A 104 4.39 11.94 -14.10
CA ARG A 104 3.23 12.19 -14.97
C ARG A 104 2.02 12.56 -14.12
N GLY A 105 1.08 13.27 -14.74
CA GLY A 105 -0.17 13.66 -14.09
C GLY A 105 -1.01 12.46 -13.62
N PRO A 106 -2.09 12.72 -12.87
CA PRO A 106 -2.96 11.67 -12.37
C PRO A 106 -3.63 10.91 -13.52
N LEU A 107 -3.84 9.61 -13.31
CA LEU A 107 -4.61 8.77 -14.23
C LEU A 107 -6.07 8.72 -13.78
N ASP A 108 -6.99 8.73 -14.75
CA ASP A 108 -8.39 8.45 -14.50
C ASP A 108 -8.59 6.97 -14.18
N TYR A 109 -9.14 6.70 -12.99
CA TYR A 109 -9.39 5.35 -12.49
C TYR A 109 -10.38 4.58 -13.36
N TYR A 110 -11.43 5.23 -13.85
CA TYR A 110 -12.49 4.58 -14.63
C TYR A 110 -12.18 4.54 -16.14
N GLY A 111 -11.09 5.19 -16.56
CA GLY A 111 -10.66 5.24 -17.95
C GLY A 111 -9.47 4.32 -18.21
N ALA A 112 -8.31 4.93 -18.48
CA ALA A 112 -7.14 4.23 -18.99
C ALA A 112 -6.39 3.36 -17.96
N LEU A 113 -6.74 3.44 -16.67
CA LEU A 113 -5.93 2.80 -15.62
C LEU A 113 -5.80 1.29 -15.79
N ALA A 114 -6.87 0.61 -16.23
CA ALA A 114 -6.85 -0.83 -16.44
C ALA A 114 -5.87 -1.26 -17.56
N SER A 115 -5.90 -0.57 -18.70
CA SER A 115 -4.97 -0.85 -19.81
C SER A 115 -3.53 -0.50 -19.43
N VAL A 116 -3.36 0.56 -18.65
CA VAL A 116 -2.07 0.99 -18.11
C VAL A 116 -1.49 -0.08 -17.17
N TYR A 117 -2.28 -0.63 -16.24
CA TYR A 117 -1.86 -1.73 -15.38
C TYR A 117 -1.44 -2.99 -16.15
N ALA A 118 -2.20 -3.36 -17.18
CA ALA A 118 -1.90 -4.52 -18.03
C ALA A 118 -0.64 -4.33 -18.87
N ALA A 119 -0.39 -3.12 -19.37
CA ALA A 119 0.78 -2.81 -20.18
C ALA A 119 2.09 -2.65 -19.36
N ALA A 120 1.98 -2.42 -18.05
CA ALA A 120 3.13 -2.24 -17.19
C ALA A 120 3.93 -3.55 -17.03
N GLY A 121 5.26 -3.49 -17.14
CA GLY A 121 6.11 -4.65 -16.85
C GLY A 121 5.99 -5.12 -15.39
N ILE A 122 5.92 -4.17 -14.45
CA ILE A 122 5.65 -4.34 -13.01
C ILE A 122 4.89 -3.09 -12.52
N ASN A 123 3.81 -3.30 -11.78
CA ASN A 123 3.10 -2.27 -11.02
C ASN A 123 3.59 -2.30 -9.57
N LEU A 124 3.88 -1.13 -9.00
CA LEU A 124 4.38 -0.99 -7.64
C LEU A 124 3.26 -0.50 -6.71
N ASN A 125 3.08 -1.16 -5.57
CA ASN A 125 2.30 -0.64 -4.44
C ASN A 125 3.20 -0.33 -3.25
N VAL A 126 2.99 0.85 -2.67
CA VAL A 126 3.50 1.23 -1.36
C VAL A 126 2.33 1.83 -0.58
N THR A 127 1.84 1.06 0.39
CA THR A 127 0.66 1.38 1.18
C THR A 127 0.92 2.56 2.14
N GLY A 128 -0.09 3.43 2.31
CA GLY A 128 -0.07 4.44 3.36
C GLY A 128 -0.07 3.82 4.76
N LEU A 129 0.44 4.55 5.75
CA LEU A 129 0.60 4.06 7.11
C LEU A 129 -0.51 4.50 8.07
N LEU A 130 -1.51 5.24 7.58
CA LEU A 130 -2.70 5.63 8.34
C LEU A 130 -3.61 4.44 8.67
N LEU A 131 -3.71 3.45 7.77
CA LEU A 131 -4.53 2.25 7.96
C LEU A 131 -3.59 1.03 8.10
N PRO A 132 -3.36 0.51 9.33
CA PRO A 132 -2.33 -0.50 9.59
C PRO A 132 -2.42 -1.75 8.70
N GLY A 133 -3.63 -2.23 8.43
CA GLY A 133 -3.92 -3.36 7.53
C GLY A 133 -4.71 -2.95 6.28
N GLY A 134 -4.75 -1.66 5.94
CA GLY A 134 -5.53 -1.17 4.81
C GLY A 134 -4.94 -1.66 3.48
N LEU A 135 -5.77 -2.22 2.61
CA LEU A 135 -5.37 -2.55 1.24
C LEU A 135 -5.80 -1.44 0.28
N THR A 136 -5.01 -1.23 -0.76
CA THR A 136 -5.38 -0.39 -1.91
C THR A 136 -6.09 -1.24 -2.98
N GLN A 137 -6.88 -0.60 -3.85
CA GLN A 137 -7.53 -1.25 -5.00
C GLN A 137 -6.55 -1.98 -5.92
N ARG A 138 -5.28 -1.51 -5.97
CA ARG A 138 -4.20 -2.15 -6.76
C ARG A 138 -3.94 -3.61 -6.38
N HIS A 139 -4.23 -4.03 -5.15
CA HIS A 139 -4.13 -5.43 -4.73
C HIS A 139 -5.13 -6.36 -5.38
N PHE A 140 -6.12 -5.81 -6.09
CA PHE A 140 -7.14 -6.56 -6.82
C PHE A 140 -7.05 -6.24 -8.31
N ASP A 141 -7.15 -4.95 -8.66
CA ASP A 141 -7.31 -4.50 -10.05
C ASP A 141 -6.13 -4.88 -10.94
N VAL A 142 -4.89 -4.75 -10.45
CA VAL A 142 -3.70 -5.08 -11.23
C VAL A 142 -3.71 -6.54 -11.68
N TRP A 143 -4.05 -7.45 -10.76
CA TRP A 143 -4.16 -8.86 -11.08
C TRP A 143 -5.35 -9.11 -12.01
N ALA A 144 -6.51 -8.52 -11.72
CA ALA A 144 -7.71 -8.66 -12.55
C ALA A 144 -7.51 -8.18 -14.00
N THR A 145 -6.64 -7.19 -14.24
CA THR A 145 -6.29 -6.71 -15.59
C THR A 145 -5.14 -7.48 -16.24
N GLY A 146 -4.49 -8.39 -15.51
CA GLY A 146 -3.40 -9.24 -16.01
C GLY A 146 -2.04 -8.58 -15.92
N GLY A 147 -1.94 -7.50 -15.17
CA GLY A 147 -0.67 -6.92 -14.78
C GLY A 147 -0.02 -7.70 -13.63
N PHE A 148 1.23 -7.36 -13.35
CA PHE A 148 1.97 -7.88 -12.20
C PHE A 148 2.07 -6.83 -11.11
N LEU A 149 1.77 -7.19 -9.85
CA LEU A 149 1.92 -6.29 -8.71
C LEU A 149 3.10 -6.72 -7.82
N LEU A 150 3.99 -5.78 -7.52
CA LEU A 150 4.95 -5.86 -6.43
C LEU A 150 4.49 -4.90 -5.33
N SER A 151 4.22 -5.41 -4.14
CA SER A 151 3.65 -4.63 -3.03
C SER A 151 4.59 -4.56 -1.84
N ASP A 152 4.45 -3.52 -1.03
CA ASP A 152 4.99 -3.58 0.32
C ASP A 152 4.29 -4.67 1.14
N ASP A 153 5.05 -5.35 2.01
CA ASP A 153 4.50 -6.31 2.97
C ASP A 153 3.60 -5.58 3.96
N ASN A 154 2.36 -6.05 4.09
CA ASN A 154 1.29 -5.38 4.79
C ASN A 154 0.39 -6.45 5.45
N PRO A 155 0.09 -6.35 6.75
CA PRO A 155 -0.78 -7.32 7.44
C PRO A 155 -2.13 -7.57 6.74
N GLY A 156 -2.67 -6.56 6.03
CA GLY A 156 -3.91 -6.72 5.25
C GLY A 156 -3.84 -7.79 4.16
N LEU A 157 -2.64 -8.14 3.68
CA LEU A 157 -2.43 -9.19 2.68
C LEU A 157 -2.78 -10.59 3.21
N GLY A 158 -3.01 -10.75 4.51
CA GLY A 158 -3.43 -12.02 5.11
C GLY A 158 -4.77 -12.57 4.62
N ILE A 159 -5.54 -11.78 3.85
CA ILE A 159 -6.75 -12.26 3.17
C ILE A 159 -6.45 -13.10 1.91
N PHE A 160 -5.19 -13.12 1.46
CA PHE A 160 -4.73 -13.86 0.29
C PHE A 160 -3.84 -15.06 0.72
N PRO A 161 -3.64 -16.05 -0.15
CA PRO A 161 -2.79 -17.19 0.16
C PRO A 161 -1.34 -16.79 0.40
N ARG A 162 -0.74 -17.27 1.50
CA ARG A 162 0.59 -16.87 1.98
C ARG A 162 1.69 -17.17 0.96
N GLU A 163 1.54 -18.24 0.20
CA GLU A 163 2.46 -18.67 -0.85
C GLU A 163 2.49 -17.74 -2.05
N LEU A 164 1.38 -17.06 -2.36
CA LEU A 164 1.35 -16.04 -3.40
C LEU A 164 1.93 -14.73 -2.86
N VAL A 165 1.52 -14.34 -1.65
CA VAL A 165 1.97 -13.10 -0.99
C VAL A 165 3.49 -13.07 -0.85
N ARG A 166 4.11 -14.15 -0.33
CA ARG A 166 5.58 -14.18 -0.07
C ARG A 166 6.43 -13.92 -1.31
N GLU A 167 5.93 -14.22 -2.51
CA GLU A 167 6.67 -14.00 -3.75
C GLU A 167 6.61 -12.54 -4.18
N THR A 168 5.49 -11.86 -3.90
CA THR A 168 5.15 -10.55 -4.47
C THR A 168 5.28 -9.39 -3.48
N VAL A 169 5.94 -9.60 -2.33
CA VAL A 169 6.13 -8.56 -1.31
C VAL A 169 7.60 -8.16 -1.08
N PHE A 170 7.78 -6.94 -0.58
CA PHE A 170 9.04 -6.41 -0.05
C PHE A 170 8.81 -5.58 1.21
N SER A 171 9.81 -5.52 2.09
CA SER A 171 9.75 -4.67 3.29
C SER A 171 10.62 -3.43 3.14
N ARG A 172 11.79 -3.57 2.48
CA ARG A 172 12.81 -2.53 2.32
C ARG A 172 12.99 -2.08 0.86
N PRO A 173 13.50 -0.85 0.62
CA PRO A 173 13.74 -0.35 -0.74
C PRO A 173 14.68 -1.22 -1.59
N ASP A 174 15.75 -1.75 -1.01
CA ASP A 174 16.71 -2.64 -1.69
C ASP A 174 16.10 -4.00 -2.04
N GLU A 175 15.22 -4.54 -1.20
CA GLU A 175 14.41 -5.72 -1.53
C GLU A 175 13.45 -5.45 -2.69
N ALA A 176 12.82 -4.26 -2.74
CA ALA A 176 11.97 -3.88 -3.87
C ALA A 176 12.77 -3.87 -5.18
N VAL A 177 14.00 -3.32 -5.16
CA VAL A 177 14.93 -3.33 -6.29
C VAL A 177 15.30 -4.75 -6.69
N ALA A 178 15.71 -5.59 -5.74
CA ALA A 178 16.10 -6.98 -6.00
C ALA A 178 14.94 -7.79 -6.60
N ARG A 179 13.73 -7.64 -6.06
CA ARG A 179 12.50 -8.27 -6.57
C ARG A 179 12.18 -7.79 -7.99
N CYS A 180 12.24 -6.48 -8.25
CA CYS A 180 12.05 -5.94 -9.60
C CYS A 180 13.03 -6.56 -10.60
N ARG A 181 14.34 -6.60 -10.28
CA ARG A 181 15.35 -7.23 -11.15
C ARG A 181 15.02 -8.70 -11.43
N ARG A 182 14.71 -9.48 -10.38
CA ARG A 182 14.31 -10.89 -10.48
C ARG A 182 13.11 -11.07 -11.42
N PHE A 183 12.06 -10.27 -11.29
CA PHE A 183 10.85 -10.40 -12.11
C PHE A 183 10.99 -9.83 -13.53
N PHE A 184 12.04 -9.07 -13.83
CA PHE A 184 12.41 -8.74 -15.19
C PHE A 184 13.23 -9.85 -15.87
N SER A 185 14.05 -10.60 -15.11
CA SER A 185 14.80 -11.75 -15.64
C SER A 185 13.97 -13.03 -15.72
N GLU A 186 13.14 -13.32 -14.72
CA GLU A 186 12.38 -14.58 -14.60
C GLU A 186 10.96 -14.42 -15.17
N ARG A 187 10.84 -14.35 -16.49
CA ARG A 187 9.56 -14.12 -17.18
C ARG A 187 8.52 -15.21 -16.94
N THR A 188 8.95 -16.48 -16.89
CA THR A 188 8.05 -17.63 -16.64
C THR A 188 7.44 -17.55 -15.25
N LEU A 189 8.27 -17.38 -14.21
CA LEU A 189 7.78 -17.19 -12.84
C LEU A 189 6.77 -16.05 -12.75
N ARG A 190 7.07 -14.91 -13.41
CA ARG A 190 6.16 -13.77 -13.41
C ARG A 190 4.83 -14.12 -14.07
N ALA A 191 4.84 -14.83 -15.20
CA ALA A 191 3.62 -15.27 -15.88
C ALA A 191 2.79 -16.24 -15.03
N ASP A 192 3.45 -17.19 -14.37
CA ASP A 192 2.80 -18.17 -13.48
C ASP A 192 2.14 -17.47 -12.29
N LEU A 193 2.83 -16.51 -11.67
CA LEU A 193 2.28 -15.70 -10.58
C LEU A 193 1.08 -14.86 -11.05
N ILE A 194 1.14 -14.23 -12.23
CA ILE A 194 -0.01 -13.50 -12.80
C ILE A 194 -1.20 -14.45 -12.95
N HIS A 195 -0.99 -15.65 -13.48
CA HIS A 195 -2.05 -16.63 -13.66
C HIS A 195 -2.68 -17.06 -12.33
N ALA A 196 -1.85 -17.40 -11.34
CA ALA A 196 -2.32 -17.82 -10.02
C ALA A 196 -3.07 -16.69 -9.30
N TRP A 197 -2.53 -15.46 -9.30
CA TRP A 197 -3.20 -14.31 -8.71
C TRP A 197 -4.52 -13.97 -9.41
N ARG A 198 -4.57 -14.07 -10.74
CA ARG A 198 -5.83 -13.88 -11.49
C ARG A 198 -6.90 -14.87 -11.09
N ALA A 199 -6.53 -16.14 -10.99
CA ALA A 199 -7.44 -17.19 -10.54
C ALA A 199 -7.94 -16.92 -9.11
N GLU A 200 -7.04 -16.54 -8.20
CA GLU A 200 -7.38 -16.17 -6.82
C GLU A 200 -8.38 -15.00 -6.77
N ILE A 201 -8.09 -13.90 -7.48
CA ILE A 201 -9.00 -12.75 -7.50
C ILE A 201 -10.39 -13.14 -8.06
N ALA A 202 -10.42 -13.85 -9.18
CA ALA A 202 -11.67 -14.22 -9.84
C ALA A 202 -12.52 -15.21 -9.04
N THR A 203 -11.89 -16.09 -8.26
CA THR A 203 -12.59 -17.16 -7.52
C THR A 203 -12.97 -16.77 -6.10
N ARG A 204 -12.35 -15.75 -5.51
CA ARG A 204 -12.57 -15.42 -4.09
C ARG A 204 -12.87 -13.96 -3.82
N HIS A 205 -12.59 -13.05 -4.75
CA HIS A 205 -12.46 -11.63 -4.43
C HIS A 205 -13.22 -10.68 -5.37
N THR A 206 -14.12 -11.22 -6.18
CA THR A 206 -15.14 -10.40 -6.82
C THR A 206 -16.16 -9.91 -5.78
N TYR A 207 -16.87 -8.83 -6.10
CA TYR A 207 -17.83 -8.22 -5.17
C TYR A 207 -18.93 -9.18 -4.74
N ASP A 208 -19.50 -9.94 -5.68
CA ASP A 208 -20.53 -10.94 -5.43
C ASP A 208 -20.07 -12.01 -4.44
N ILE A 209 -18.85 -12.53 -4.61
CA ILE A 209 -18.28 -13.56 -3.72
C ILE A 209 -18.03 -12.99 -2.32
N ARG A 210 -17.43 -11.79 -2.23
CA ARG A 210 -17.13 -11.14 -0.94
C ARG A 210 -18.40 -10.74 -0.18
N VAL A 211 -19.43 -10.26 -0.88
CA VAL A 211 -20.72 -9.91 -0.27
C VAL A 211 -21.44 -11.17 0.21
N ALA A 212 -21.44 -12.25 -0.58
CA ALA A 212 -22.02 -13.53 -0.16
C ALA A 212 -21.33 -14.07 1.09
N ASP A 213 -19.99 -14.08 1.13
CA ASP A 213 -19.22 -14.52 2.30
C ASP A 213 -19.54 -13.69 3.55
N LEU A 214 -19.68 -12.37 3.41
CA LEU A 214 -20.06 -11.48 4.51
C LEU A 214 -21.47 -11.77 5.04
N LEU A 215 -22.44 -12.01 4.14
CA LEU A 215 -23.81 -12.37 4.51
C LEU A 215 -23.86 -13.74 5.22
N ASP A 216 -23.07 -14.71 4.76
CA ASP A 216 -22.96 -16.03 5.38
C ASP A 216 -22.40 -15.95 6.80
N HIS A 217 -21.37 -15.13 7.03
CA HIS A 217 -20.83 -14.90 8.37
C HIS A 217 -21.88 -14.27 9.30
N LEU A 218 -22.60 -13.25 8.83
CA LEU A 218 -23.67 -12.61 9.61
C LEU A 218 -24.81 -13.59 9.96
N ALA A 219 -25.14 -14.53 9.06
CA ALA A 219 -26.17 -15.53 9.32
C ALA A 219 -25.72 -16.55 10.39
N ARG A 220 -24.46 -16.99 10.34
CA ARG A 220 -23.89 -17.93 11.32
C ARG A 220 -23.81 -17.34 12.73
N ASP A 221 -23.43 -16.07 12.85
CA ASP A 221 -23.32 -15.40 14.15
C ASP A 221 -24.70 -15.23 14.82
N ARG A 222 -25.75 -15.00 14.04
CA ARG A 222 -27.13 -14.95 14.56
C ARG A 222 -27.65 -16.31 15.03
N GLY A 223 -27.18 -17.41 14.43
CA GLY A 223 -27.55 -18.78 14.82
C GLY A 223 -27.00 -19.23 16.18
N HIS A 224 -25.99 -18.54 16.73
CA HIS A 224 -25.39 -18.86 18.03
C HIS A 224 -25.94 -18.00 19.19
N GLY A 225 -26.90 -17.11 18.92
CA GLY A 225 -27.48 -16.18 19.89
C GLY A 225 -28.91 -16.50 20.36
N THR A 226 -29.51 -17.61 19.93
CA THR A 226 -30.87 -18.01 20.34
C THR A 226 -30.90 -19.50 20.71
N GLY A 227 -30.41 -19.82 21.91
CA GLY A 227 -30.77 -21.03 22.64
C GLY A 227 -31.53 -20.61 23.90
N PRO A 228 -32.61 -21.34 24.29
CA PRO A 228 -33.53 -20.95 25.36
C PRO A 228 -32.89 -20.86 26.75
#